data_AF-A0A3Q0R5R7-F1
#
_entry.id   AF-A0A3Q0R5R7-F1
#
_cell.length_a   1.000
_cell.length_b   1.000
_cell.length_c   1.000
_cell.angle_alpha   90.00
_cell.angle_beta   90.00
_cell.angle_gamma   90.00
#
_symmetry.space_group_name_H-M   'P 1'
#
loop_
_entity.id
_entity.type
_entity.pdbx_description
1 polymer ?
#
loop_
_entity_poly.entity_id
_entity_poly.type
_entity_poly.pdbx_seq_one_letter_code
_entity_poly.pdbx_strand_id
1 'polypeptide(L)' 'MTETAETQQNYEEMFAHRFSSEDQEYQEYLSRPADPPPIVEDWRSRGGGNQRGKDNSFVTWCVIMLQAAIRR' A
#
# COMPACT_ATOMS: atom_id res chain seq x y z
N MET A 1 -24.63 -2.19 30.51
CA MET A 1 -25.06 -1.67 29.20
C MET A 1 -24.81 -0.17 29.03
N THR A 2 -24.53 0.59 30.10
CA THR A 2 -24.17 2.02 30.02
C THR A 2 -22.66 2.25 29.79
N GLU A 3 -21.81 1.39 30.34
CA GLU A 3 -20.34 1.46 30.14
C GLU A 3 -19.94 1.48 28.66
N THR A 4 -20.64 0.73 27.80
CA THR A 4 -20.35 0.69 26.36
C THR A 4 -20.60 2.03 25.67
N ALA A 5 -21.59 2.80 26.11
CA ALA A 5 -21.93 4.09 25.49
C ALA A 5 -20.94 5.20 25.92
N GLU A 6 -20.54 5.20 27.19
CA GLU A 6 -19.51 6.12 27.69
C GLU A 6 -18.14 5.83 27.06
N THR A 7 -17.80 4.54 26.89
CA THR A 7 -16.55 4.14 26.22
C THR A 7 -16.58 4.51 24.73
N GLN A 8 -17.73 4.40 24.06
CA GLN A 8 -17.89 4.80 22.66
C GLN A 8 -17.65 6.30 22.47
N GLN A 9 -18.27 7.15 23.28
CA GLN A 9 -18.07 8.60 23.22
C GLN A 9 -16.60 8.96 23.47
N ASN A 10 -15.95 8.27 24.41
CA ASN A 10 -14.53 8.46 24.69
C ASN A 10 -13.65 8.10 23.47
N TYR A 11 -13.95 7.02 22.75
CA TYR A 11 -13.22 6.69 21.52
C TYR A 11 -13.48 7.68 20.39
N GLU A 12 -14.71 8.19 20.25
CA GLU A 12 -15.03 9.20 19.25
C GLU A 12 -14.25 10.50 19.48
N GLU A 13 -14.09 10.93 20.74
CA GLU A 13 -13.27 12.09 21.09
C GLU A 13 -11.78 11.84 20.88
N MET A 14 -11.25 10.69 21.33
CA MET A 14 -9.82 10.36 21.20
C MET A 14 -9.37 10.21 19.74
N PHE A 15 -10.26 9.75 18.86
CA PHE A 15 -9.97 9.52 17.46
C PHE A 15 -10.71 10.52 16.54
N ALA A 16 -11.13 11.67 17.06
CA ALA A 16 -11.88 12.68 16.30
C ALA A 16 -11.15 13.14 15.02
N HIS A 17 -9.82 13.16 15.07
CA HIS A 17 -8.96 13.60 13.98
C HIS A 17 -8.48 12.46 13.07
N ARG A 18 -8.98 11.23 13.25
CA ARG A 18 -8.51 10.05 12.50
C ARG A 18 -8.68 10.26 11.00
N PHE A 19 -7.63 9.94 10.24
CA PHE A 19 -7.59 10.13 8.77
C PHE A 19 -7.71 11.58 8.29
N SER A 20 -7.55 12.56 9.17
CA SER A 20 -7.47 13.97 8.80
C SER A 20 -6.03 14.41 8.50
N SER A 21 -5.84 15.68 8.14
CA SER A 21 -4.51 16.28 8.02
C SER A 21 -3.78 16.45 9.34
N GLU A 22 -4.50 16.44 10.47
CA GLU A 22 -3.95 16.61 11.81
C GLU A 22 -3.43 15.27 12.39
N ASP A 23 -3.83 14.16 11.77
CA ASP A 23 -3.36 12.81 12.13
C ASP A 23 -1.97 12.55 11.53
N GLN A 24 -0.95 12.72 12.37
CA GLN A 24 0.44 12.52 11.98
C GLN A 24 0.71 11.09 11.47
N GLU A 25 0.13 10.07 12.10
CA GLU A 25 0.34 8.67 11.70
C GLU A 25 -0.22 8.43 10.29
N TYR A 26 -1.38 9.01 10.00
CA TYR A 26 -1.98 8.92 8.67
C TYR A 26 -1.17 9.68 7.62
N GLN A 27 -0.66 10.88 7.93
CA GLN A 27 0.22 11.62 7.02
C GLN A 27 1.52 10.85 6.73
N GLU A 28 2.12 10.24 7.75
CA GLU A 28 3.28 9.37 7.58
C GLU A 28 2.94 8.15 6.71
N TYR A 29 1.77 7.54 6.88
CA TYR A 29 1.32 6.44 6.03
C TYR A 29 1.18 6.85 4.56
N LEU A 30 0.59 8.02 4.28
CA LEU A 30 0.48 8.56 2.91
C LEU A 30 1.85 8.81 2.25
N SER A 31 2.88 9.11 3.04
CA SER A 31 4.24 9.31 2.53
C SER A 31 4.94 8.00 2.12
N ARG A 32 4.43 6.85 2.57
CA ARG A 32 5.07 5.55 2.30
C ARG A 32 4.87 5.19 0.83
N PRO A 33 5.94 4.77 0.13
CA PRO A 33 5.78 4.17 -1.18
C PRO A 33 4.97 2.87 -1.05
N ALA A 34 4.27 2.49 -2.11
CA ALA A 34 3.58 1.21 -2.13
C ALA A 34 4.59 0.07 -1.97
N ASP A 35 4.46 -0.70 -0.89
CA ASP A 35 5.34 -1.84 -0.63
C ASP A 35 5.17 -2.87 -1.76
N PRO A 36 6.27 -3.34 -2.37
CA PRO A 36 6.18 -4.36 -3.39
C PRO A 36 5.63 -5.66 -2.77
N PRO A 37 4.82 -6.43 -3.51
CA PRO A 37 4.31 -7.70 -3.00
C PRO A 37 5.48 -8.63 -2.65
N PRO A 38 5.39 -9.40 -1.55
CA PRO A 38 6.47 -10.28 -1.14
C PRO A 38 6.70 -11.35 -2.20
N ILE A 39 7.93 -11.42 -2.71
CA ILE A 39 8.36 -12.46 -3.65
C ILE A 39 8.86 -13.63 -2.82
N VAL A 40 8.28 -14.81 -3.04
CA VAL A 40 8.75 -16.05 -2.43
C VAL A 40 9.60 -16.79 -3.45
N GLU A 41 10.92 -16.78 -3.24
CA GLU A 41 11.85 -17.60 -4.02
C GLU A 41 11.59 -19.09 -3.73
N ASP A 42 11.83 -19.95 -4.73
CA ASP A 42 11.82 -21.41 -4.56
C ASP A 42 10.51 -22.05 -4.04
N TRP A 43 9.38 -21.35 -4.17
CA TRP A 43 8.03 -21.85 -3.81
C TRP A 43 7.70 -23.23 -4.41
N ARG A 44 8.34 -23.58 -5.53
CA ARG A 44 8.32 -24.93 -6.15
C ARG A 44 9.71 -25.35 -6.62
N SER A 45 10.68 -25.47 -5.72
CA SER A 45 11.97 -26.12 -6.01
C SER A 45 11.79 -27.60 -6.38
N ARG A 46 11.40 -27.86 -7.64
CA ARG A 46 11.49 -29.14 -8.37
C ARG A 46 11.17 -28.92 -9.85
N GLY A 47 12.21 -28.87 -10.69
CA GLY A 47 12.10 -29.05 -12.14
C GLY A 47 12.69 -27.91 -12.95
N GLY A 48 13.88 -28.14 -13.52
CA GLY A 48 14.57 -27.18 -14.37
C GLY A 48 13.83 -26.84 -15.67
N GLY A 49 14.14 -25.67 -16.22
CA GLY A 49 13.69 -25.27 -17.55
C GLY A 49 13.72 -23.76 -17.76
N ASN A 50 14.78 -23.27 -18.43
CA ASN A 50 14.87 -22.01 -19.16
C ASN A 50 14.19 -20.77 -18.54
N GLN A 51 15.00 -19.94 -17.86
CA GLN A 51 14.72 -18.52 -17.64
C GLN A 51 14.68 -17.79 -18.99
N ARG A 52 13.55 -17.88 -19.70
CA ARG A 52 13.19 -16.92 -20.75
C ARG A 52 12.41 -15.82 -20.08
N GLY A 53 13.09 -14.69 -19.90
CA GLY A 53 12.55 -13.47 -19.31
C GLY A 53 11.14 -13.20 -19.81
N LYS A 54 10.22 -13.13 -18.85
CA LYS A 54 8.86 -12.68 -19.05
C LYS A 54 8.43 -11.91 -17.80
N ASP A 55 8.45 -10.60 -17.99
CA ASP A 55 7.38 -9.70 -17.58
C ASP A 55 7.46 -9.12 -16.16
N ASN A 56 8.49 -8.29 -15.93
CA ASN A 56 8.36 -7.18 -14.99
C ASN A 56 7.46 -6.09 -15.62
N SER A 57 6.17 -6.40 -15.82
CA SER A 57 5.21 -5.50 -16.48
C SER A 57 4.94 -4.23 -15.67
N PHE A 58 5.25 -4.21 -14.38
CA PHE A 58 5.09 -3.04 -13.52
C PHE A 58 5.99 -1.87 -13.92
N VAL A 59 7.20 -2.12 -14.44
CA VAL A 59 8.12 -1.04 -14.85
C VAL A 59 7.70 -0.40 -16.17
N THR A 60 7.20 -1.23 -17.10
CA THR A 60 6.79 -0.76 -18.43
C THR A 60 5.54 0.12 -18.35
N TRP A 61 4.57 -0.21 -17.49
CA TRP A 61 3.39 0.63 -17.25
C TRP A 61 3.76 1.98 -16.63
N CYS A 62 4.72 2.01 -15.70
CA CYS A 62 5.19 3.24 -15.07
C CYS A 62 5.85 4.19 -16.10
N VAL A 63 6.70 3.67 -16.98
CA VAL A 63 7.32 4.46 -18.06
C VAL A 63 6.29 4.93 -19.08
N ILE A 64 5.30 4.11 -19.44
CA ILE A 64 4.23 4.50 -20.38
C ILE A 64 3.35 5.60 -19.78
N MET A 65 2.96 5.48 -18.51
CA MET A 65 2.18 6.52 -17.82
C MET A 65 2.97 7.82 -17.65
N LEU A 66 4.27 7.75 -17.34
CA LEU A 66 5.14 8.92 -17.25
C LEU A 66 5.31 9.61 -18.62
N GLN A 67 5.46 8.83 -19.70
CA GLN A 67 5.56 9.36 -21.07
C GLN A 67 4.25 10.02 -21.54
N ALA A 68 3.10 9.51 -21.09
CA ALA A 68 1.78 10.07 -21.38
C ALA A 68 1.51 11.38 -20.62
N ALA A 69 2.02 11.50 -19.39
CA ALA A 69 1.87 12.72 -18.57
C ALA A 69 2.75 13.89 -19.06
N ILE A 70 3.93 13.62 -19.63
CA ILE A 70 4.86 14.66 -20.14
C ILE A 70 4.42 15.24 -21.48
N ARG A 71 3.55 14.56 -22.22
CA ARG A 71 3.14 14.95 -23.59
C ARG A 71 1.78 15.67 -23.63
N ARG A 72 1.32 16.23 -22.50
CA ARG A 72 0.11 17.05 -22.38
C ARG A 72 0.46 18.47 -21.94
#